data_AF-A0AA41RE92-F1
#
_entry.id   AF-A0AA41RE92-F1
#
_cell.length_a   1.000
_cell.length_b   1.000
_cell.length_c   1.000
_cell.angle_alpha   90.00
_cell.angle_beta   90.00
_cell.angle_gamma   90.00
#
_symmetry.space_group_name_H-M   'P 1'
#
loop_
_entity.id
_entity.type
_entity.pdbx_description
1 polymer ?
#
loop_
_entity_poly.entity_id
_entity_poly.type
_entity_poly.pdbx_seq_one_letter_code
_entity_poly.pdbx_strand_id
1 'polypeptide(L)'
;MNKTIEWWQVQLGFWGGMAWVVLIILLNSINMIGIPIISLASAGYILGVLASAAGYIFFEIFAGRSFKFIAKEPKLRIVSLICLAIIALFAFIGFIARISHDSSYFYIVFFIVGCVIANRGIWPFLNYMDEMQH
;
A
#
# COMPACT_ATOMS: atom_id res chain seq x y z
N MET A 1 16.64 1.24 23.55
CA MET A 1 17.20 1.99 22.40
C MET A 1 16.11 2.78 21.70
N ASN A 2 16.30 4.10 21.61
CA ASN A 2 15.48 5.00 20.81
C ASN A 2 15.89 4.79 19.35
N LYS A 3 15.05 4.11 18.55
CA LYS A 3 15.25 4.05 17.09
C LYS A 3 14.72 5.38 16.55
N THR A 4 15.60 6.33 16.26
CA THR A 4 15.25 7.55 15.53
C THR A 4 15.02 7.17 14.07
N ILE A 5 13.86 7.53 13.52
CA ILE A 5 13.56 7.32 12.10
C ILE A 5 14.64 8.03 11.29
N GLU A 6 15.32 7.30 10.40
CA GLU A 6 16.41 7.87 9.62
C GLU A 6 15.87 8.73 8.48
N TRP A 7 16.56 9.82 8.17
CA TRP A 7 16.10 10.82 7.21
C TRP A 7 15.83 10.25 5.81
N TRP A 8 16.61 9.26 5.38
CA TRP A 8 16.41 8.59 4.09
C TRP A 8 15.09 7.79 4.03
N GLN A 9 14.60 7.27 5.16
CA GLN A 9 13.30 6.55 5.23
C GLN A 9 12.14 7.52 5.00
N VAL A 10 12.24 8.72 5.56
CA VAL A 10 11.27 9.81 5.34
C VAL A 10 11.29 10.24 3.88
N GLN A 11 12.48 10.39 3.29
CA GLN A 11 12.64 10.73 1.88
C GLN A 11 12.09 9.65 0.95
N LEU A 12 12.29 8.36 1.24
CA LEU A 12 11.71 7.27 0.45
C LEU A 12 10.19 7.28 0.49
N GLY A 13 9.58 7.53 1.65
CA GLY A 13 8.12 7.67 1.75
C GLY A 13 7.62 8.84 0.91
N PHE A 14 8.31 9.99 0.98
CA PHE A 14 7.96 11.18 0.22
C PHE A 14 8.12 10.99 -1.30
N TRP A 15 9.31 10.56 -1.76
CA TRP A 15 9.60 10.35 -3.19
C TRP A 15 8.79 9.20 -3.78
N GLY A 16 8.62 8.10 -3.03
CA GLY A 16 7.76 6.99 -3.41
C GLY A 16 6.32 7.44 -3.59
N GLY A 17 5.81 8.28 -2.67
CA GLY A 17 4.49 8.90 -2.78
C GLY A 17 4.34 9.80 -4.00
N MET A 18 5.33 10.66 -4.27
CA MET A 18 5.33 11.53 -5.46
C MET A 18 5.36 10.72 -6.77
N ALA A 19 6.24 9.72 -6.86
CA ALA A 19 6.32 8.83 -8.02
C ALA A 19 4.98 8.12 -8.26
N TRP A 20 4.30 7.72 -7.20
CA TRP A 20 2.96 7.16 -7.26
C TRP A 20 1.91 8.13 -7.81
N VAL A 21 1.90 9.38 -7.36
CA VAL A 21 0.99 10.41 -7.88
C VAL A 21 1.23 10.67 -9.37
N VAL A 22 2.50 10.81 -9.77
CA VAL A 22 2.87 10.97 -11.18
C VAL A 22 2.40 9.79 -12.02
N LEU A 23 2.57 8.57 -11.52
CA LEU A 23 2.09 7.36 -12.19
C LEU A 23 0.57 7.37 -12.36
N ILE A 24 -0.20 7.75 -11.32
CA ILE A 24 -1.67 7.85 -11.40
C ILE A 24 -2.10 8.88 -12.46
N ILE A 25 -1.44 10.04 -12.51
CA ILE A 25 -1.73 11.08 -13.52
C ILE A 25 -1.46 10.53 -14.93
N LEU A 26 -0.31 9.90 -15.15
CA LEU A 26 0.03 9.29 -16.44
C LEU A 26 -0.98 8.22 -16.86
N LEU A 27 -1.38 7.35 -15.93
CA LEU A 27 -2.39 6.32 -16.18
C LEU A 27 -3.75 6.92 -16.53
N ASN A 28 -4.15 8.01 -15.88
CA ASN A 28 -5.38 8.72 -16.20
C ASN A 28 -5.31 9.37 -17.60
N SER A 29 -4.16 9.97 -17.95
CA SER A 29 -3.93 10.50 -19.30
C SER A 29 -3.99 9.41 -20.37
N ILE A 30 -3.44 8.21 -20.11
CA ILE A 30 -3.54 7.05 -21.00
C ILE A 30 -4.99 6.57 -21.14
N ASN A 31 -5.75 6.59 -20.04
CA ASN A 31 -7.16 6.22 -20.06
C ASN A 31 -8.00 7.16 -20.95
N MET A 32 -7.67 8.45 -20.97
CA MET A 32 -8.31 9.44 -21.85
C MET A 32 -8.05 9.18 -23.35
N ILE A 33 -7.01 8.42 -23.70
CA ILE A 33 -6.70 8.01 -25.08
C ILE A 33 -7.52 6.77 -25.52
N GLY A 34 -8.39 6.25 -24.65
CA GLY A 34 -9.33 5.18 -24.99
C GLY A 34 -8.79 3.76 -24.77
N ILE A 35 -7.79 3.58 -23.88
CA ILE A 35 -7.28 2.27 -23.49
C ILE A 35 -7.74 1.92 -22.05
N PRO A 36 -9.01 1.51 -21.85
CA PRO A 36 -9.57 1.28 -20.52
C PRO A 36 -8.92 0.10 -19.79
N ILE A 37 -8.32 -0.84 -20.52
CA ILE A 37 -7.67 -2.04 -19.96
C ILE A 37 -6.46 -1.66 -19.08
N ILE A 38 -5.66 -0.68 -19.50
CA ILE A 38 -4.47 -0.24 -18.74
C ILE A 38 -4.91 0.41 -17.42
N SER A 39 -5.95 1.24 -17.47
CA SER A 39 -6.53 1.89 -16.29
C SER A 39 -7.06 0.86 -15.29
N LEU A 40 -7.81 -0.13 -15.78
CA LEU A 40 -8.33 -1.26 -15.01
C LEU A 40 -7.24 -2.09 -14.34
N ALA A 41 -6.23 -2.49 -15.11
CA ALA A 41 -5.08 -3.26 -14.62
C ALA A 41 -4.33 -2.47 -13.54
N SER A 42 -4.07 -1.19 -13.78
CA SER A 42 -3.32 -0.36 -12.84
C SER A 42 -4.11 -0.08 -11.57
N ALA A 43 -5.41 0.21 -11.67
CA ALA A 43 -6.28 0.37 -10.51
C ALA A 43 -6.36 -0.91 -9.66
N GLY A 44 -6.44 -2.08 -10.32
CA GLY A 44 -6.39 -3.38 -9.66
C GLY A 44 -5.08 -3.56 -8.89
N TYR A 45 -3.95 -3.38 -9.57
CA TYR A 45 -2.61 -3.47 -8.98
C TYR A 45 -2.44 -2.57 -7.77
N ILE A 46 -2.78 -1.29 -7.92
CA ILE A 46 -2.69 -0.26 -6.88
C ILE A 46 -3.50 -0.66 -5.64
N LEU A 47 -4.76 -1.02 -5.84
CA LEU A 47 -5.64 -1.40 -4.74
C LEU A 47 -5.20 -2.72 -4.09
N GLY A 48 -4.66 -3.66 -4.86
CA GLY A 48 -4.11 -4.91 -4.35
C GLY A 48 -2.90 -4.70 -3.45
N VAL A 49 -1.95 -3.85 -3.88
CA VAL A 49 -0.79 -3.47 -3.05
C VAL A 49 -1.23 -2.81 -1.75
N LEU A 50 -2.14 -1.83 -1.82
CA LEU A 50 -2.64 -1.12 -0.65
C LEU A 50 -3.43 -2.03 0.29
N ALA A 51 -4.31 -2.88 -0.25
CA ALA A 51 -5.10 -3.83 0.53
C ALA A 51 -4.21 -4.84 1.26
N SER A 52 -3.23 -5.42 0.56
CA SER A 52 -2.30 -6.38 1.16
C SER A 52 -1.39 -5.71 2.20
N ALA A 53 -0.90 -4.50 1.90
CA ALA A 53 -0.10 -3.74 2.84
C ALA A 53 -0.88 -3.43 4.13
N ALA A 54 -2.09 -2.90 3.99
CA ALA A 54 -2.95 -2.59 5.11
C ALA A 54 -3.34 -3.85 5.90
N GLY A 55 -3.74 -4.93 5.21
CA GLY A 55 -4.11 -6.19 5.84
C GLY A 55 -2.99 -6.80 6.67
N TYR A 56 -1.76 -6.75 6.18
CA TYR A 56 -0.60 -7.21 6.95
C TYR A 56 -0.32 -6.34 8.17
N ILE A 57 -0.37 -5.01 8.03
CA ILE A 57 -0.14 -4.12 9.17
C ILE A 57 -1.22 -4.35 10.24
N PHE A 58 -2.47 -4.56 9.84
CA PHE A 58 -3.54 -5.00 10.74
C PHE A 58 -3.22 -6.34 11.42
N PHE A 59 -2.76 -7.33 10.67
CA PHE A 59 -2.37 -8.63 11.23
C PHE A 59 -1.25 -8.49 12.27
N GLU A 60 -0.21 -7.71 12.00
CA GLU A 60 0.88 -7.47 12.95
C GLU A 60 0.43 -6.69 14.20
N ILE A 61 -0.58 -5.81 14.07
CA ILE A 61 -1.22 -5.16 15.21
C ILE A 61 -1.92 -6.20 16.10
N PHE A 62 -2.75 -7.07 15.51
CA PHE A 62 -3.45 -8.13 16.25
C PHE A 62 -2.49 -9.16 16.86
N ALA A 63 -1.38 -9.46 16.17
CA ALA A 63 -0.34 -10.37 16.64
C ALA A 63 0.55 -9.78 17.76
N GLY A 64 0.24 -8.57 18.26
CA GLY A 64 0.98 -7.90 19.33
C GLY A 64 2.32 -7.30 18.90
N ARG A 65 2.66 -7.35 17.61
CA ARG A 65 3.93 -6.86 17.03
C ARG A 65 3.83 -5.43 16.48
N SER A 66 2.77 -4.72 16.86
CA SER A 66 2.49 -3.32 16.52
C SER A 66 3.66 -2.34 16.70
N PHE A 67 4.60 -2.62 17.62
CA PHE A 67 5.78 -1.79 17.87
C PHE A 67 6.80 -1.72 16.72
N LYS A 68 6.71 -2.62 15.73
CA LYS A 68 7.57 -2.59 14.54
C LYS A 68 7.14 -1.55 13.51
N PHE A 69 5.84 -1.32 13.38
CA PHE A 69 5.28 -0.52 12.27
C PHE A 69 4.68 0.81 12.71
N ILE A 70 4.52 1.02 14.01
CA ILE A 70 3.84 2.17 14.57
C ILE A 70 4.80 2.93 15.47
N ALA A 71 4.78 4.27 15.35
CA ALA A 71 5.59 5.15 16.16
C ALA A 71 5.47 4.82 17.65
N LYS A 72 6.59 4.88 18.38
CA LYS A 72 6.62 4.62 19.83
C LYS A 72 5.86 5.69 20.61
N GLU A 73 5.78 6.91 20.08
CA GLU A 73 5.06 8.00 20.70
C GLU A 73 3.54 7.79 20.61
N PRO A 74 2.80 7.91 21.73
CA PRO A 74 1.37 7.58 21.77
C PRO A 74 0.51 8.45 20.84
N LYS A 75 0.88 9.72 20.61
CA LYS A 75 0.15 10.61 19.69
C LYS A 75 0.35 10.21 18.23
N LEU A 76 1.60 10.01 17.80
CA LEU A 76 1.93 9.58 16.44
C LEU A 76 1.38 8.18 16.14
N ARG A 77 1.37 7.30 17.15
CA ARG A 77 0.77 5.97 17.08
C ARG A 77 -0.70 6.00 16.66
N ILE A 78 -1.49 6.88 17.28
CA ILE A 78 -2.92 7.02 16.95
C ILE A 78 -3.08 7.57 15.53
N VAL A 79 -2.29 8.57 15.14
CA VAL A 79 -2.34 9.14 13.78
C VAL A 79 -2.02 8.08 12.72
N SER A 80 -0.94 7.31 12.90
CA SER A 80 -0.59 6.22 11.98
C SER A 80 -1.68 5.16 11.89
N LEU A 81 -2.27 4.76 13.03
CA LEU A 81 -3.38 3.81 13.06
C LEU A 81 -4.62 4.33 12.31
N ILE A 82 -4.97 5.60 12.50
CA ILE A 82 -6.10 6.22 11.80
C ILE A 82 -5.83 6.24 10.28
N CYS A 83 -4.65 6.69 9.85
CA CYS A 83 -4.28 6.69 8.43
C CYS A 83 -4.34 5.28 7.83
N LEU A 84 -3.82 4.27 8.54
CA LEU A 84 -3.86 2.87 8.10
C LEU A 84 -5.28 2.33 8.01
N ALA A 85 -6.13 2.63 8.99
CA ALA A 85 -7.53 2.24 8.99
C ALA A 85 -8.29 2.88 7.82
N ILE A 86 -8.04 4.16 7.53
CA ILE A 86 -8.61 4.86 6.39
C ILE A 86 -8.18 4.18 5.08
N ILE A 87 -6.88 3.94 4.88
CA ILE A 87 -6.37 3.29 3.66
C ILE A 87 -6.98 1.89 3.49
N ALA A 88 -7.04 1.10 4.55
CA ALA A 88 -7.66 -0.23 4.53
C ALA A 88 -9.14 -0.18 4.12
N LEU A 89 -9.89 0.76 4.72
CA LEU A 89 -11.31 0.95 4.46
C LEU A 89 -11.55 1.37 3.00
N PHE A 90 -10.79 2.34 2.48
CA PHE A 90 -10.90 2.75 1.08
C PHE A 90 -10.51 1.63 0.11
N ALA A 91 -9.45 0.86 0.42
CA ALA A 91 -9.06 -0.29 -0.40
C ALA A 91 -10.16 -1.36 -0.43
N PHE A 92 -10.79 -1.63 0.72
CA PHE A 92 -11.87 -2.60 0.84
C PHE A 92 -13.16 -2.14 0.13
N ILE A 93 -13.55 -0.87 0.30
CA ILE A 93 -14.69 -0.29 -0.42
C ILE A 93 -14.44 -0.32 -1.92
N GLY A 94 -13.24 0.05 -2.37
CA GLY A 94 -12.86 0.02 -3.79
C GLY A 94 -12.95 -1.38 -4.39
N PHE A 95 -12.52 -2.39 -3.63
CA PHE A 95 -12.64 -3.80 -4.01
C PHE A 95 -14.10 -4.26 -4.13
N ILE A 96 -14.94 -3.98 -3.12
CA ILE A 96 -16.37 -4.33 -3.14
C ILE A 96 -17.09 -3.64 -4.30
N ALA A 97 -16.88 -2.32 -4.45
CA ALA A 97 -17.51 -1.54 -5.51
C ALA A 97 -17.19 -2.10 -6.90
N ARG A 98 -15.95 -2.60 -7.10
CA ARG A 98 -15.55 -3.16 -8.39
C ARG A 98 -16.07 -4.57 -8.64
N ILE A 99 -16.14 -5.41 -7.60
CA ILE A 99 -16.78 -6.73 -7.72
C ILE A 99 -18.26 -6.60 -8.06
N SER A 100 -18.97 -5.62 -7.48
CA SER A 100 -20.42 -5.48 -7.64
C SER A 100 -20.88 -4.92 -8.99
N HIS A 101 -20.06 -4.13 -9.69
CA HIS A 101 -20.52 -3.37 -10.86
C HIS A 101 -20.23 -4.04 -12.21
N ASP A 102 -19.06 -4.66 -12.37
CA ASP A 102 -18.68 -5.54 -13.48
C ASP A 102 -17.24 -5.99 -13.21
N SER A 103 -17.02 -7.26 -12.92
CA SER A 103 -15.70 -7.76 -12.50
C SER A 103 -14.82 -7.99 -13.72
N SER A 104 -14.29 -6.90 -14.28
CA SER A 104 -13.28 -6.99 -15.35
C SER A 104 -12.13 -7.88 -14.88
N TYR A 105 -11.90 -8.98 -15.61
CA TYR A 105 -10.87 -9.97 -15.30
C TYR A 105 -9.49 -9.33 -15.07
N PHE A 106 -9.16 -8.29 -15.84
CA PHE A 106 -7.92 -7.53 -15.70
C PHE A 106 -7.78 -6.86 -14.34
N TYR A 107 -8.85 -6.31 -13.77
CA TYR A 107 -8.80 -5.71 -12.44
C TYR A 107 -8.47 -6.76 -11.38
N ILE A 108 -9.16 -7.91 -11.40
CA ILE A 108 -8.97 -8.98 -10.40
C ILE A 108 -7.57 -9.58 -10.49
N VAL A 109 -7.09 -9.90 -11.70
CA VAL A 109 -5.76 -10.47 -11.90
C VAL A 109 -4.69 -9.53 -11.36
N PHE A 110 -4.75 -8.25 -11.74
CA PHE A 110 -3.75 -7.29 -11.29
C PHE A 110 -3.88 -6.96 -9.80
N PHE A 111 -5.09 -7.03 -9.23
CA PHE A 111 -5.29 -6.95 -7.79
C PHE A 111 -4.58 -8.09 -7.05
N ILE A 112 -4.74 -9.34 -7.51
CA ILE A 112 -4.04 -10.49 -6.94
C ILE A 112 -2.52 -10.33 -7.09
N VAL A 113 -2.05 -9.90 -8.27
CA VAL A 113 -0.61 -9.63 -8.50
C VAL A 113 -0.10 -8.56 -7.55
N GLY A 114 -0.84 -7.47 -7.34
CA GLY A 114 -0.51 -6.42 -6.38
C GLY A 114 -0.39 -6.97 -4.96
N CYS A 115 -1.32 -7.83 -4.53
CA CYS A 115 -1.25 -8.50 -3.24
C CYS A 115 0.01 -9.39 -3.11
N VAL A 116 0.32 -10.17 -4.15
CA VAL A 116 1.49 -11.06 -4.16
C VAL A 116 2.77 -10.23 -4.09
N ILE A 117 2.91 -9.16 -4.87
CA ILE A 117 4.10 -8.30 -4.87
C ILE A 117 4.27 -7.58 -3.54
N ALA A 118 3.19 -7.08 -2.93
CA ALA A 118 3.28 -6.48 -1.60
C ALA A 118 3.81 -7.49 -0.57
N ASN A 119 3.25 -8.70 -0.55
CA ASN A 119 3.58 -9.70 0.46
C ASN A 119 4.95 -10.39 0.22
N ARG A 120 5.35 -10.59 -1.04
CA ARG A 120 6.59 -11.32 -1.40
C ARG A 120 7.75 -10.41 -1.81
N GLY A 121 7.47 -9.21 -2.29
CA GLY A 121 8.49 -8.25 -2.73
C GLY A 121 8.80 -7.24 -1.65
N ILE A 122 7.79 -6.45 -1.26
CA ILE A 122 8.02 -5.29 -0.39
C ILE A 122 8.42 -5.75 1.02
N TRP A 123 7.83 -6.83 1.55
CA TRP A 123 8.02 -7.20 2.95
C TRP A 123 9.38 -7.82 3.25
N PRO A 124 9.88 -8.80 2.48
CA PRO A 124 11.25 -9.29 2.66
C PRO A 124 12.28 -8.18 2.51
N PHE A 125 12.03 -7.23 1.60
CA PHE A 125 12.90 -6.07 1.40
C PHE A 125 12.93 -5.16 2.62
N LEU A 126 11.78 -4.83 3.21
CA LEU A 126 11.70 -4.03 4.45
C LEU A 126 12.44 -4.71 5.60
N ASN A 127 12.23 -6.02 5.80
CA ASN A 127 12.92 -6.77 6.85
C ASN A 127 14.44 -6.81 6.64
N TYR A 128 14.89 -6.99 5.39
CA TYR A 128 16.30 -6.98 5.05
C TYR A 128 16.97 -5.61 5.33
N MET A 129 16.27 -4.52 5.02
CA MET A 129 16.77 -3.17 5.36
C MET A 129 16.85 -2.94 6.87
N ASP A 130 15.87 -3.43 7.63
CA ASP A 130 15.88 -3.35 9.11
C ASP A 130 17.02 -4.17 9.72
N GLU A 131 17.37 -5.32 9.13
CA GLU A 131 18.48 -6.18 9.56
C GLU A 131 19.85 -5.55 9.28
N MET A 132 20.02 -4.82 8.18
CA MET A 132 21.29 -4.11 7.88
C MET A 132 21.63 -2.98 8.86
N GLN A 133 20.67 -2.53 9.66
CA GLN A 133 20.87 -1.50 10.67
C GLN A 133 21.32 -2.07 12.04
N HIS A 134 21.55 -3.39 12.14
CA HIS A 134 22.00 -4.11 13.33
C HIS A 134 23.40 -4.69 13.16
#